data_AF-A0A7C6C0K8-F1
#
_entry.id   AF-A0A7C6C0K8-F1
#
_cell.length_a   1.000
_cell.length_b   1.000
_cell.length_c   1.000
_cell.angle_alpha   90.00
_cell.angle_beta   90.00
_cell.angle_gamma   90.00
#
_symmetry.space_group_name_H-M   'P 1'
#
loop_
_entity.id
_entity.type
_entity.pdbx_description
1 polymer ?
#
loop_
_entity_poly.entity_id
_entity_poly.type
_entity_poly.pdbx_seq_one_letter_code
_entity_poly.pdbx_strand_id
1 'polypeptide(L)' 'MKKSKRKNNIIKDALKQARKESREAEIKTHGKPINHTKVQVSKKAYKRDKKVDLDNIDI' A
#
# COMPACT_ATOMS: atom_id res chain seq x y z
N MET A 1 -23.80 -28.46 -1.80
CA MET A 1 -23.33 -27.34 -0.95
C MET A 1 -24.01 -26.05 -1.40
N LYS A 2 -24.98 -25.50 -0.64
CA LYS A 2 -25.68 -24.26 -1.04
C LYS A 2 -24.71 -23.06 -0.90
N LYS A 3 -24.41 -22.37 -2.00
CA LYS A 3 -23.64 -21.11 -1.97
C LYS A 3 -24.45 -20.08 -1.19
N SER A 4 -23.95 -19.62 -0.04
CA SER A 4 -24.62 -18.56 0.72
C SER A 4 -24.69 -17.29 -0.13
N LYS A 5 -25.87 -16.70 -0.28
CA LYS A 5 -26.01 -15.38 -0.93
C LYS A 5 -25.22 -14.35 -0.10
N ARG A 6 -24.13 -13.83 -0.66
CA ARG A 6 -23.35 -12.77 -0.01
C ARG A 6 -24.26 -11.54 0.10
N LYS A 7 -24.44 -11.01 1.31
CA LYS A 7 -25.19 -9.76 1.52
C LYS A 7 -24.45 -8.64 0.77
N ASN A 8 -25.16 -7.93 -0.12
CA ASN A 8 -24.64 -6.76 -0.83
C ASN A 8 -24.25 -5.71 0.22
N ASN A 9 -22.94 -5.45 0.36
CA ASN A 9 -22.41 -4.48 1.29
C ASN A 9 -22.02 -3.24 0.49
N ILE A 10 -22.92 -2.27 0.42
CA ILE A 10 -22.77 -1.03 -0.35
C ILE A 10 -21.41 -0.36 -0.10
N ILE A 11 -20.99 -0.28 1.17
CA ILE A 11 -19.69 0.29 1.57
C ILE A 11 -18.51 -0.47 0.95
N LYS A 12 -18.56 -1.81 0.96
CA LYS A 12 -17.49 -2.63 0.39
C LYS A 12 -17.39 -2.45 -1.12
N ASP A 13 -18.52 -2.25 -1.79
CA ASP A 13 -18.55 -2.12 -3.24
C ASP A 13 -18.09 -0.73 -3.68
N ALA A 14 -18.47 0.33 -2.98
CA ALA A 14 -17.91 1.68 -3.17
C ALA A 14 -16.38 1.69 -2.97
N LEU A 15 -15.89 1.00 -1.94
CA LEU A 15 -14.46 0.95 -1.66
C LEU A 15 -13.68 0.11 -2.69
N LYS A 16 -14.30 -0.93 -3.27
CA LYS A 16 -13.72 -1.66 -4.42
C LYS A 16 -13.65 -0.79 -5.67
N GLN A 17 -14.67 0.04 -5.91
CA GLN A 17 -14.70 0.95 -7.05
C GLN A 17 -13.54 1.95 -6.98
N ALA A 18 -13.37 2.63 -5.84
CA ALA A 18 -12.27 3.56 -5.62
C ALA A 18 -10.88 2.91 -5.79
N ARG A 19 -10.71 1.66 -5.32
CA ARG A 19 -9.46 0.89 -5.52
C ARG A 19 -9.18 0.58 -6.99
N LYS A 20 -10.22 0.31 -7.80
CA LYS A 20 -10.06 0.08 -9.24
C LYS A 20 -9.65 1.35 -9.96
N GLU A 21 -10.34 2.46 -9.67
CA GLU A 21 -10.03 3.78 -10.25
C GLU A 21 -8.59 4.20 -9.95
N SER A 22 -8.13 4.01 -8.71
CA SER A 22 -6.73 4.26 -8.33
C SER A 22 -5.75 3.41 -9.14
N ARG A 23 -6.05 2.12 -9.35
CA ARG A 23 -5.19 1.20 -10.11
C ARG A 23 -5.15 1.57 -11.60
N GLU A 24 -6.26 2.00 -12.17
CA GLU A 24 -6.33 2.42 -13.58
C GLU A 24 -5.56 3.73 -13.82
N ALA A 25 -5.65 4.69 -12.91
CA ALA A 25 -4.86 5.93 -12.96
C ALA A 25 -3.35 5.65 -12.94
N GLU A 26 -2.92 4.71 -12.10
CA GLU A 26 -1.53 4.27 -11.99
C GLU A 26 -1.06 3.55 -13.27
N ILE A 27 -1.88 2.66 -13.84
CA ILE A 27 -1.57 2.00 -15.12
C ILE A 27 -1.49 3.03 -16.25
N LYS A 28 -2.36 4.03 -16.29
CA LYS A 28 -2.36 5.09 -17.31
C LYS A 28 -1.08 5.93 -17.28
N THR A 29 -0.54 6.19 -16.08
CA THR A 29 0.65 7.03 -15.89
C THR A 29 1.96 6.26 -16.09
N HIS A 30 2.04 5.01 -15.62
CA HIS A 30 3.29 4.23 -15.60
C HIS A 30 3.32 3.03 -16.55
N GLY A 31 2.20 2.71 -17.22
CA GLY A 31 2.02 1.55 -18.09
C GLY A 31 1.85 0.21 -17.35
N LYS A 32 2.05 0.19 -16.02
CA LYS A 32 1.95 -0.99 -15.16
C LYS A 32 1.65 -0.58 -13.71
N PRO A 33 1.02 -1.43 -12.89
CA PRO A 33 0.86 -1.17 -11.46
C PRO A 33 2.23 -1.06 -10.78
N ILE A 34 2.41 -0.09 -9.88
CA ILE A 34 3.64 0.04 -9.09
C ILE A 34 3.58 -0.95 -7.94
N ASN A 35 4.67 -1.68 -7.73
CA ASN A 35 4.79 -2.51 -6.55
C ASN A 35 5.28 -1.66 -5.37
N HIS A 36 4.36 -1.18 -4.54
CA HIS A 36 4.67 -0.37 -3.35
C HIS A 36 5.63 -1.05 -2.35
N THR A 37 5.70 -2.39 -2.32
CA THR A 37 6.66 -3.11 -1.45
C THR A 37 8.11 -3.00 -1.95
N LYS A 38 8.31 -2.66 -3.22
CA LYS A 38 9.63 -2.51 -3.85
C LYS A 38 9.99 -1.05 -4.13
N VAL A 39 9.21 -0.09 -3.63
CA VAL A 39 9.53 1.34 -3.76
C VAL A 39 10.69 1.65 -2.82
N GLN A 40 11.87 1.87 -3.38
CA GLN A 40 13.05 2.24 -2.60
C GLN A 40 12.85 3.64 -2.02
N VAL A 41 12.75 3.71 -0.70
CA VAL A 41 12.65 5.00 0.00
C VAL A 41 13.96 5.77 -0.12
N SER A 42 13.85 7.10 -0.22
CA SER A 42 15.02 7.98 -0.21
C SER A 42 15.81 7.80 1.08
N LYS A 43 17.15 7.79 0.98
CA LYS A 43 18.06 7.75 2.15
C LYS A 43 17.84 8.93 3.11
N LYS A 44 17.33 10.06 2.60
CA LYS A 44 17.07 11.28 3.37
C LYS A 44 15.66 11.33 3.99
N ALA A 45 14.80 10.36 3.69
CA ALA A 45 13.45 10.33 4.25
C ALA A 45 13.53 10.03 5.75
N TYR A 46 13.09 10.98 6.59
CA TYR A 46 13.02 10.81 8.04
C TYR A 46 12.03 9.69 8.39
N LYS A 47 12.50 8.64 9.08
CA LYS A 47 11.64 7.59 9.64
C LYS A 47 11.45 7.87 11.13
N ARG A 48 10.20 7.86 11.59
CA ARG A 48 9.87 8.04 13.01
C ARG A 48 10.29 6.86 13.89
N ASP A 49 10.60 5.72 13.28
CA ASP A 49 11.06 4.52 13.96
C ASP A 49 12.56 4.66 14.27
N LYS A 50 12.86 5.20 15.45
CA LYS A 50 14.20 5.22 16.03
C LYS A 50 14.31 4.07 17.04
N LYS A 51 14.76 2.89 16.60
CA LYS A 51 15.77 2.22 17.42
C LYS A 51 17.07 2.90 17.04
N VAL A 52 17.60 3.71 17.95
CA VAL A 52 18.97 4.20 17.83
C VAL A 52 19.83 2.97 18.06
N ASP A 53 20.58 2.54 17.05
CA ASP A 53 21.59 1.51 17.23
C ASP A 53 22.70 2.14 18.09
N LEU A 54 22.61 1.93 19.41
CA LEU A 54 23.55 2.46 20.41
C LEU A 54 24.91 1.73 20.39
N ASP A 55 25.08 0.77 19.48
CA ASP A 55 26.24 -0.12 19.43
C ASP A 55 27.49 0.50 18.76
N ASN A 56 27.44 1.79 18.37
CA ASN A 56 28.57 2.50 17.74
C ASN A 56 29.08 3.71 18.56
N ILE A 57 28.93 3.67 19.89
CA ILE A 57 29.61 4.62 20.78
C ILE A 57 30.84 3.90 21.33
N ASP A 58 31.97 4.03 20.64
CA ASP A 58 33.27 3.73 21.22
C ASP A 58 33.55 4.79 22.30
N ILE A 59 33.78 4.31 23.53
CA ILE A 59 34.18 5.09 24.72
C ILE A 59 35.48 5.84 24.46
#